data_AF-A0A0L6JIS9-F1
#
_entry.id   AF-A0A0L6JIS9-F1
#
_cell.length_a   1.000
_cell.length_b   1.000
_cell.length_c   1.000
_cell.angle_alpha   90.00
_cell.angle_beta   90.00
_cell.angle_gamma   90.00
#
_symmetry.space_group_name_H-M   'P 1'
#
loop_
_entity.id
_entity.type
_entity.pdbx_description
1 polymer ?
#
loop_
_entity_poly.entity_id
_entity_poly.type
_entity_poly.pdbx_seq_one_letter_code
_entity_poly.pdbx_strand_id
1 'polypeptide(L)'
;MKENQDLIRRMVEEGHEVGNHTLNHPSLPEVDDERLEEEILGLDRVFYERYGKHMTYLRPPKGEFSERTLSISQKLGYTNLFWSFAYEDWYTNREKGPEYAKNIVMRNLHNGEIILLHAVSKDNAEALDSIIKGARELGYEFGNINNIY
;
A
#
# COMPACT_ATOMS: atom_id res chain seq x y z
N MET A 1 -8.10 5.32 9.95
CA MET A 1 -9.46 4.78 10.21
C MET A 1 -10.49 5.82 10.63
N LYS A 2 -10.22 6.71 11.60
CA LYS A 2 -11.25 7.61 12.14
C LYS A 2 -11.70 8.72 11.18
N GLU A 3 -10.78 9.26 10.38
CA GLU A 3 -11.01 10.49 9.61
C GLU A 3 -11.58 10.25 8.19
N ASN A 4 -11.44 9.04 7.62
CA ASN A 4 -11.71 8.77 6.21
C ASN A 4 -12.58 7.50 5.99
N GLN A 5 -13.61 7.32 6.81
CA GLN A 5 -14.42 6.09 6.81
C GLN A 5 -15.12 5.83 5.46
N ASP A 6 -15.62 6.88 4.80
CA ASP A 6 -16.30 6.74 3.51
C ASP A 6 -15.36 6.27 2.40
N LEU A 7 -14.09 6.72 2.42
CA LEU A 7 -13.08 6.26 1.46
C LEU A 7 -12.75 4.78 1.66
N ILE A 8 -12.60 4.35 2.91
CA ILE A 8 -12.31 2.94 3.23
C ILE A 8 -13.52 2.06 2.85
N ARG A 9 -14.75 2.52 3.12
CA ARG A 9 -15.96 1.80 2.68
C ARG A 9 -15.98 1.64 1.15
N ARG A 10 -15.69 2.72 0.40
CA ARG A 10 -15.57 2.65 -1.06
C ARG A 10 -14.50 1.67 -1.51
N MET A 11 -13.33 1.65 -0.88
CA MET A 11 -12.29 0.67 -1.21
C MET A 11 -12.82 -0.77 -1.12
N VAL A 12 -13.51 -1.10 -0.03
CA VAL A 12 -14.07 -2.44 0.20
C VAL A 12 -15.22 -2.75 -0.77
N GLU A 13 -16.15 -1.82 -0.99
CA GLU A 13 -17.34 -2.00 -1.84
C GLU A 13 -16.99 -2.07 -3.34
N GLU A 14 -15.97 -1.32 -3.78
CA GLU A 14 -15.48 -1.32 -5.16
C GLU A 14 -14.54 -2.53 -5.44
N GLY A 15 -14.28 -3.38 -4.44
CA GLY A 15 -13.54 -4.63 -4.59
C GLY A 15 -12.01 -4.50 -4.52
N HIS A 16 -11.50 -3.38 -3.98
CA HIS A 16 -10.07 -3.21 -3.75
C HIS A 16 -9.61 -4.03 -2.54
N GLU A 17 -8.36 -4.50 -2.58
CA GLU A 17 -7.70 -5.12 -1.44
C GLU A 17 -7.27 -4.04 -0.44
N VAL A 18 -7.60 -4.22 0.85
CA VAL A 18 -7.23 -3.27 1.91
C VAL A 18 -6.21 -3.93 2.83
N GLY A 19 -4.97 -3.47 2.76
CA GLY A 19 -3.85 -3.95 3.59
C GLY A 19 -3.65 -3.15 4.87
N ASN A 20 -2.91 -3.74 5.81
CA ASN A 20 -2.51 -3.16 7.08
C ASN A 20 -1.25 -2.31 6.89
N HIS A 21 -1.28 -1.08 7.43
CA HIS A 21 -0.11 -0.18 7.46
C HIS A 21 0.15 0.36 8.86
N THR A 22 -0.18 -0.44 9.88
CA THR A 22 -0.13 -0.14 11.32
C THR A 22 -1.08 0.97 11.77
N LEU A 23 -1.32 1.04 13.07
CA LEU A 23 -2.24 2.01 13.66
C LEU A 23 -1.65 3.44 13.67
N ASN A 24 -0.36 3.58 14.00
CA ASN A 24 0.30 4.87 14.21
C ASN A 24 1.56 5.08 13.37
N HIS A 25 1.84 4.18 12.41
CA HIS A 25 2.96 4.31 11.48
C HIS A 25 4.37 4.39 12.15
N PRO A 26 4.68 3.63 13.22
CA PRO A 26 6.04 3.60 13.77
C PRO A 26 6.99 2.78 12.90
N SER A 27 8.29 2.98 13.06
CA SER A 27 9.25 1.98 12.58
C SER A 27 9.08 0.70 13.38
N LEU A 28 8.70 -0.42 12.74
CA LEU A 28 8.47 -1.68 13.45
C LEU A 28 9.74 -2.24 14.14
N PRO A 29 10.95 -2.10 13.57
CA PRO A 29 12.18 -2.51 14.26
C PRO A 29 12.45 -1.76 15.58
N GLU A 30 11.97 -0.52 15.70
CA GLU A 30 12.24 0.37 16.85
C GLU A 30 11.30 0.14 18.04
N VAL A 31 10.20 -0.61 17.87
CA VAL A 31 9.24 -0.90 18.94
C VAL A 31 9.42 -2.31 19.50
N ASP A 32 9.02 -2.51 20.75
CA ASP A 32 8.97 -3.84 21.36
C ASP A 32 7.86 -4.72 20.76
N ASP A 33 7.87 -6.00 21.13
CA ASP A 33 6.98 -7.00 20.53
C ASP A 33 5.50 -6.75 20.92
N GLU A 34 5.23 -6.33 22.16
CA GLU A 34 3.87 -5.96 22.59
C GLU A 34 3.32 -4.79 21.78
N ARG A 35 4.13 -3.74 21.58
CA ARG A 35 3.73 -2.60 20.76
C ARG A 35 3.58 -2.98 19.30
N LEU A 36 4.46 -3.82 18.76
CA LEU A 36 4.36 -4.31 17.38
C LEU A 36 3.04 -5.05 17.16
N GLU A 37 2.68 -5.97 18.06
CA GLU A 37 1.43 -6.72 17.97
C GLU A 37 0.21 -5.78 18.04
N GLU A 38 0.20 -4.82 18.97
CA GLU A 38 -0.90 -3.85 19.08
C GLU A 38 -1.00 -2.92 17.86
N GLU A 39 0.12 -2.50 17.28
CA GLU A 39 0.13 -1.70 16.05
C GLU A 39 -0.52 -2.42 14.86
N ILE A 40 -0.31 -3.74 14.76
CA ILE A 40 -0.87 -4.57 13.69
C ILE A 40 -2.33 -4.96 14.01
N LEU A 41 -2.55 -5.63 15.14
CA LEU A 41 -3.83 -6.21 15.52
C LEU A 41 -4.86 -5.16 15.94
N GLY A 42 -4.42 -4.03 16.50
CA GLY A 42 -5.31 -2.93 16.87
C GLY A 42 -6.00 -2.33 15.65
N LEU A 43 -5.27 -2.12 14.55
CA LEU A 43 -5.85 -1.64 13.29
C LEU A 43 -6.80 -2.68 12.67
N ASP A 44 -6.38 -3.95 12.65
CA ASP A 44 -7.19 -5.04 12.07
C ASP A 44 -8.51 -5.24 12.82
N ARG A 45 -8.50 -5.19 14.16
CA ARG A 45 -9.72 -5.26 14.97
C ARG A 45 -10.73 -4.17 14.60
N VAL A 46 -10.26 -2.93 14.49
CA VAL A 46 -11.11 -1.78 14.10
C VAL A 46 -11.67 -1.95 12.68
N PHE A 47 -10.90 -2.55 11.77
CA PHE A 47 -11.37 -2.84 10.42
C PHE A 47 -12.38 -3.98 10.39
N TYR A 48 -12.13 -5.08 11.11
CA TYR A 48 -13.03 -6.21 11.23
C TYR A 48 -14.38 -5.82 11.85
N GLU A 49 -14.38 -5.06 12.94
CA GLU A 49 -15.62 -4.56 13.57
C GLU A 49 -16.52 -3.78 12.61
N ARG A 50 -15.92 -3.15 11.59
CA ARG A 50 -16.62 -2.27 10.66
C ARG A 50 -17.01 -2.94 9.35
N TYR A 51 -16.19 -3.86 8.85
CA TYR A 51 -16.33 -4.44 7.51
C TYR A 51 -16.44 -5.97 7.51
N GLY A 52 -16.32 -6.62 8.66
CA GLY A 52 -16.45 -8.07 8.81
C GLY A 52 -15.36 -8.88 8.09
N LYS A 53 -14.20 -8.27 7.83
CA LYS A 53 -13.06 -8.86 7.12
C LYS A 53 -11.77 -8.56 7.88
N HIS A 54 -10.82 -9.50 7.83
CA HIS A 54 -9.46 -9.30 8.33
C HIS A 54 -8.54 -8.88 7.18
N MET A 55 -7.54 -8.06 7.49
CA MET A 55 -6.46 -7.73 6.57
C MET A 55 -5.44 -8.87 6.54
N THR A 56 -5.01 -9.28 5.35
CA THR A 56 -4.03 -10.38 5.18
C THR A 56 -2.64 -9.88 4.81
N TYR A 57 -2.53 -8.65 4.30
CA TYR A 57 -1.28 -8.02 3.90
C TYR A 57 -0.84 -6.97 4.90
N LEU A 58 0.45 -6.94 5.21
CA LEU A 58 1.09 -5.88 5.99
C LEU A 58 2.16 -5.21 5.13
N ARG A 59 2.16 -3.89 5.05
CA ARG A 59 3.32 -3.13 4.59
C ARG A 59 3.97 -2.46 5.79
N PRO A 60 5.22 -2.77 6.15
CA PRO A 60 5.90 -2.07 7.22
C PRO A 60 6.00 -0.57 6.94
N PRO A 61 5.64 0.31 7.89
CA PRO A 61 5.85 1.75 7.77
C PRO A 61 7.29 2.08 7.38
N LYS A 62 7.45 3.10 6.52
CA LYS A 62 8.74 3.56 6.00
C LYS A 62 9.54 2.49 5.21
N GLY A 63 8.97 1.30 4.99
CA GLY A 63 9.71 0.15 4.45
C GLY A 63 10.71 -0.46 5.42
N GLU A 64 10.65 -0.10 6.70
CA GLU A 64 11.61 -0.56 7.71
C GLU A 64 11.15 -1.86 8.36
N PHE A 65 12.00 -2.88 8.34
CA PHE A 65 11.73 -4.20 8.90
C PHE A 65 13.00 -4.85 9.46
N SER A 66 12.83 -5.90 10.26
CA SER A 66 13.89 -6.80 10.69
C SER A 66 13.39 -8.25 10.66
N GLU A 67 14.29 -9.23 10.79
CA GLU A 67 13.90 -10.64 10.91
C GLU A 67 12.90 -10.87 12.06
N ARG A 68 13.07 -10.14 13.18
CA ARG A 68 12.13 -10.14 14.31
C ARG A 68 10.73 -9.73 13.85
N THR A 69 10.62 -8.58 13.19
CA THR A 69 9.30 -8.03 12.82
C THR A 69 8.62 -8.87 11.75
N LEU A 70 9.38 -9.40 10.79
CA LEU A 70 8.86 -10.33 9.77
C LEU A 70 8.35 -11.63 10.39
N SER A 71 9.10 -12.20 11.34
CA SER A 71 8.72 -13.44 12.04
C SER A 71 7.44 -13.25 12.85
N ILE A 72 7.32 -12.14 13.59
CA ILE A 72 6.12 -11.87 14.38
C ILE A 72 4.92 -11.61 13.47
N SER A 73 5.04 -10.73 12.47
CA SER A 73 3.90 -10.45 11.58
C SER A 73 3.43 -11.69 10.82
N GLN A 74 4.34 -12.58 10.42
CA GLN A 74 3.99 -13.87 9.82
C GLN A 74 3.22 -14.78 10.79
N LYS A 75 3.64 -14.87 12.07
CA LYS A 75 2.92 -15.64 13.10
C LYS A 75 1.52 -15.10 13.37
N LEU A 76 1.33 -13.79 13.21
CA LEU A 76 0.02 -13.12 13.28
C LEU A 76 -0.84 -13.34 12.03
N GLY A 77 -0.33 -14.05 11.00
CA GLY A 77 -1.08 -14.37 9.79
C GLY A 77 -0.92 -13.37 8.65
N TYR A 78 0.03 -12.43 8.73
CA TYR A 78 0.24 -11.41 7.69
C TYR A 78 1.31 -11.82 6.68
N THR A 79 1.03 -11.51 5.41
CA THR A 79 2.03 -11.49 4.35
C THR A 79 2.63 -10.10 4.25
N ASN A 80 3.96 -9.99 4.44
CA ASN A 80 4.66 -8.70 4.32
C ASN A 80 4.81 -8.33 2.83
N LEU A 81 4.19 -7.21 2.43
CA LEU A 81 4.13 -6.76 1.04
C LEU A 81 5.01 -5.52 0.81
N PHE A 82 6.06 -5.71 0.01
CA PHE A 82 6.97 -4.65 -0.41
C PHE A 82 6.58 -4.11 -1.80
N TRP A 83 7.53 -3.47 -2.48
CA TRP A 83 7.39 -2.92 -3.81
C TRP A 83 8.68 -3.15 -4.59
N SER A 84 8.59 -3.22 -5.91
CA SER A 84 9.76 -3.25 -6.80
C SER A 84 10.04 -1.87 -7.41
N PHE A 85 9.06 -0.96 -7.37
CA PHE A 85 9.21 0.41 -7.85
C PHE A 85 8.45 1.40 -6.95
N ALA A 86 9.10 2.54 -6.72
CA ALA A 86 8.56 3.71 -6.04
C ALA A 86 9.27 4.96 -6.56
N TYR A 87 8.62 6.11 -6.46
CA TYR A 87 9.25 7.42 -6.66
C TYR A 87 8.71 8.42 -5.65
N GLU A 88 9.36 9.57 -5.54
CA GLU A 88 8.96 10.64 -4.60
C GLU A 88 7.63 11.28 -5.01
N ASP A 89 6.53 10.74 -4.49
CA ASP A 89 5.15 11.19 -4.74
C ASP A 89 4.37 11.51 -3.45
N TRP A 90 5.06 11.58 -2.32
CA TRP A 90 4.48 11.88 -1.01
C TRP A 90 4.66 13.34 -0.57
N TYR A 91 5.46 14.14 -1.27
CA TYR A 91 5.66 15.56 -0.96
C TYR A 91 4.60 16.44 -1.64
N THR A 92 3.60 16.87 -0.87
CA THR A 92 2.51 17.73 -1.36
C THR A 92 2.94 19.15 -1.73
N ASN A 93 4.16 19.55 -1.40
CA ASN A 93 4.75 20.86 -1.73
C ASN A 93 5.82 20.80 -2.82
N ARG A 94 5.95 19.66 -3.52
CA ARG A 94 6.95 19.43 -4.58
C ARG A 94 6.34 18.75 -5.80
N GLU A 95 5.14 19.20 -6.21
CA GLU A 95 4.47 18.73 -7.42
C GLU A 95 5.35 18.97 -8.66
N LYS A 96 5.49 17.95 -9.51
CA LYS A 96 6.27 17.96 -10.75
C LYS A 96 5.39 17.90 -11.99
N GLY A 97 4.08 17.67 -11.80
CA GLY A 97 3.06 17.54 -12.84
C GLY A 97 2.76 16.09 -13.20
N PRO A 98 1.54 15.81 -13.71
CA PRO A 98 1.11 14.46 -14.08
C PRO A 98 1.97 13.82 -15.19
N GLU A 99 2.54 14.62 -16.08
CA GLU A 99 3.42 14.11 -17.14
C GLU A 99 4.74 13.56 -16.57
N TYR A 100 5.26 14.15 -15.49
CA TYR A 100 6.41 13.59 -14.78
C TYR A 100 6.06 12.24 -14.14
N ALA A 101 4.94 12.18 -13.42
CA ALA A 101 4.45 10.96 -12.78
C ALA A 101 4.23 9.83 -13.81
N LYS A 102 3.59 10.14 -14.94
CA LYS A 102 3.41 9.20 -16.04
C LYS A 102 4.75 8.69 -16.57
N ASN A 103 5.65 9.59 -16.95
CA ASN A 103 6.91 9.20 -17.59
C ASN A 103 7.82 8.39 -16.67
N ILE A 104 7.87 8.73 -15.37
CA ILE A 104 8.69 7.98 -14.43
C ILE A 104 8.12 6.57 -14.19
N VAL A 105 6.80 6.40 -14.11
CA VAL A 105 6.19 5.07 -14.00
C VAL A 105 6.41 4.28 -15.28
N MET A 106 6.02 4.82 -16.44
CA MET A 106 6.08 4.12 -17.72
C MET A 106 7.48 3.64 -18.10
N ARG A 107 8.53 4.40 -17.75
CA ARG A 107 9.93 4.03 -18.04
C ARG A 107 10.45 2.88 -17.17
N ASN A 108 9.86 2.66 -16.00
CA ASN A 108 10.31 1.63 -15.06
C ASN A 108 9.45 0.37 -15.08
N LEU A 109 8.40 0.33 -15.92
CA LEU A 109 7.52 -0.83 -16.00
C LEU A 109 8.28 -2.13 -16.27
N HIS A 110 7.97 -3.16 -15.49
CA HIS A 110 8.51 -4.50 -15.69
C HIS A 110 7.52 -5.61 -15.29
N ASN A 111 7.72 -6.83 -15.81
CA ASN A 111 6.87 -7.97 -15.45
C ASN A 111 6.97 -8.28 -13.95
N GLY A 112 5.81 -8.53 -13.32
CA GLY A 112 5.71 -8.80 -11.89
C GLY A 112 5.91 -7.59 -10.98
N GLU A 113 5.84 -6.37 -11.52
CA GLU A 113 6.05 -5.15 -10.77
C GLU A 113 4.95 -4.91 -9.72
N ILE A 114 5.38 -4.48 -8.52
CA ILE A 114 4.51 -3.93 -7.50
C ILE A 114 4.89 -2.46 -7.33
N ILE A 115 4.00 -1.57 -7.80
CA ILE A 115 4.18 -0.12 -7.75
C ILE A 115 3.67 0.41 -6.41
N LEU A 116 4.51 1.15 -5.69
CA LEU A 116 4.10 1.96 -4.55
C LEU A 116 3.77 3.39 -5.01
N LEU A 117 2.49 3.77 -4.88
CA LEU A 117 1.99 5.13 -5.06
C LEU A 117 1.31 5.63 -3.78
N HIS A 118 1.38 6.94 -3.55
CA HIS A 118 0.66 7.64 -2.48
C HIS A 118 -0.54 8.41 -3.04
N ALA A 119 -1.66 8.38 -2.30
CA ALA A 119 -2.90 9.06 -2.66
C ALA A 119 -2.93 10.56 -2.28
N VAL A 120 -1.78 11.15 -1.94
CA VAL A 120 -1.66 12.57 -1.54
C VAL A 120 -1.16 13.47 -2.67
N SER A 121 -0.60 12.89 -3.74
CA SER A 121 -0.08 13.63 -4.89
C SER A 121 -1.17 13.86 -5.93
N LYS A 122 -1.40 15.14 -6.26
CA LYS A 122 -2.29 15.54 -7.35
C LYS A 122 -1.80 14.99 -8.70
N ASP A 123 -0.49 14.99 -8.90
CA ASP A 123 0.15 14.44 -10.11
C ASP A 123 -0.25 12.99 -10.34
N ASN A 124 -0.31 12.18 -9.28
CA ASN A 124 -0.70 10.78 -9.36
C ASN A 124 -2.16 10.64 -9.77
N ALA A 125 -3.06 11.39 -9.12
CA ALA A 125 -4.48 11.32 -9.40
C ALA A 125 -4.79 11.69 -10.86
N GLU A 126 -4.10 12.70 -11.40
CA GLU A 126 -4.26 13.14 -12.79
C GLU A 126 -3.54 12.21 -13.79
N ALA A 127 -2.43 11.57 -13.42
CA ALA A 127 -1.67 10.69 -14.31
C ALA A 127 -2.21 9.26 -14.40
N LEU A 128 -2.89 8.76 -13.36
CA LEU A 128 -3.21 7.34 -13.19
C LEU A 128 -3.95 6.71 -14.38
N ASP A 129 -4.95 7.42 -14.94
CA ASP A 129 -5.70 6.93 -16.11
C ASP A 129 -4.78 6.74 -17.33
N SER A 130 -3.89 7.70 -17.57
CA SER A 130 -2.93 7.62 -18.69
C SER A 130 -1.87 6.55 -18.49
N ILE A 131 -1.45 6.31 -17.24
CA ILE A 131 -0.52 5.23 -16.88
C ILE A 131 -1.17 3.88 -17.15
N ILE A 132 -2.40 3.65 -16.66
CA ILE A 132 -3.12 2.38 -16.84
C ILE A 132 -3.33 2.09 -18.32
N LYS A 133 -3.75 3.08 -19.11
CA LYS A 133 -3.93 2.95 -20.56
C LYS A 133 -2.63 2.63 -21.27
N GLY A 134 -1.56 3.39 -21.00
CA GLY A 134 -0.25 3.17 -21.62
C GLY A 134 0.34 1.80 -21.27
N ALA A 135 0.23 1.36 -20.01
CA ALA A 135 0.70 0.04 -19.61
C ALA A 135 -0.06 -1.09 -20.34
N ARG A 136 -1.38 -0.96 -20.48
CA ARG A 136 -2.19 -1.93 -21.26
C ARG A 136 -1.84 -1.96 -22.74
N GLU A 137 -1.53 -0.81 -23.34
CA GLU A 137 -1.05 -0.74 -24.73
C GLU A 137 0.29 -1.47 -24.93
N LEU A 138 1.12 -1.52 -23.89
CA LEU A 138 2.37 -2.30 -23.87
C LEU A 138 2.14 -3.79 -23.58
N GLY A 139 0.90 -4.22 -23.35
CA GLY A 139 0.54 -5.62 -23.07
C GLY A 139 0.58 -6.01 -21.60
N TYR A 140 0.71 -5.06 -20.67
CA TYR A 140 0.61 -5.36 -19.24
C TYR A 140 -0.84 -5.55 -18.80
N GLU A 141 -1.04 -6.49 -17.88
CA GLU A 141 -2.28 -6.67 -17.14
C GLU A 141 -2.10 -6.20 -15.69
N PHE A 142 -3.15 -5.60 -15.14
CA PHE A 142 -3.17 -5.22 -13.72
C PHE A 142 -3.95 -6.28 -12.94
N GLY A 143 -3.30 -6.86 -11.94
CA GLY A 143 -3.89 -7.84 -11.03
C GLY A 143 -4.05 -7.30 -9.62
N ASN A 144 -4.75 -8.08 -8.80
CA ASN A 144 -4.63 -7.96 -7.34
C ASN A 144 -3.33 -8.66 -6.92
N ILE A 145 -2.77 -8.28 -5.78
CA ILE A 145 -1.65 -8.96 -5.11
C ILE A 145 -1.90 -10.46 -4.98
N ASN A 146 -3.15 -10.88 -4.74
CA ASN A 146 -3.56 -12.29 -4.71
C ASN A 146 -3.33 -13.06 -6.03
N ASN A 147 -3.09 -12.37 -7.15
CA ASN A 147 -2.83 -12.97 -8.47
C ASN A 147 -1.33 -12.93 -8.83
N ILE A 148 -0.51 -12.25 -8.03
CA ILE A 148 0.94 -12.13 -8.24
C ILE A 148 1.70 -13.18 -7.38
N TYR A 149 1.05 -13.70 -6.33
CA TYR A 149 1.58 -14.73 -5.41
C TYR A 149 0.75 -16.02 -5.44
#